data_AF-A0A355U961-F1
#
_entry.id   AF-A0A355U961-F1
#
_cell.length_a   1.000
_cell.length_b   1.000
_cell.length_c   1.000
_cell.angle_alpha   90.00
_cell.angle_beta   90.00
_cell.angle_gamma   90.00
#
_symmetry.space_group_name_H-M   'P 1'
#
loop_
_entity.id
_entity.type
_entity.pdbx_description
1 polymer ?
#
loop_
_entity_poly.entity_id
_entity_poly.type
_entity_poly.pdbx_seq_one_letter_code
_entity_poly.pdbx_strand_id
1 'polypeptide(L)'
;MHKMYIQDVTLRDGMHAIRHQYDKKQLKELAISLDKAGVDAIEIAHGDGLSGGSFNYGFGAHTDWEWLEGVAEELNHAVLTTLLLPGIGTIEDLKKAHALGVKSVRIAT
;
A
#
# COMPACT_ATOMS: atom_id res chain seq x y z
N MET A 1 -8.56 -28.76 -5.16
CA MET A 1 -8.92 -27.49 -4.46
C MET A 1 -8.18 -26.35 -5.14
N HIS A 2 -8.85 -25.23 -5.42
CA HIS A 2 -8.15 -24.02 -5.86
C HIS A 2 -7.52 -23.35 -4.64
N LYS A 3 -6.23 -22.98 -4.72
CA LYS A 3 -5.56 -22.20 -3.68
C LYS A 3 -6.21 -20.81 -3.66
N MET A 4 -6.68 -20.36 -2.49
CA MET A 4 -7.17 -19.00 -2.32
C MET A 4 -5.99 -18.03 -2.29
N TYR A 5 -6.16 -16.88 -2.94
CA TYR A 5 -5.19 -15.78 -2.89
C TYR A 5 -5.68 -14.75 -1.87
N ILE A 6 -4.87 -14.49 -0.84
CA ILE A 6 -5.21 -13.57 0.24
C ILE A 6 -4.49 -12.24 0.03
N GLN A 7 -5.28 -11.21 -0.30
CA GLN A 7 -4.85 -9.81 -0.39
C GLN A 7 -5.12 -9.12 0.94
N ASP A 8 -4.08 -8.81 1.70
CA ASP A 8 -4.23 -7.99 2.91
C ASP A 8 -4.27 -6.50 2.55
N VAL A 9 -5.30 -5.80 3.03
CA VAL A 9 -5.52 -4.36 2.79
C VAL A 9 -5.47 -3.54 4.07
N THR A 10 -4.91 -4.06 5.15
CA THR A 10 -4.79 -3.37 6.44
C THR A 10 -4.00 -2.06 6.30
N LEU A 11 -2.97 -2.06 5.46
CA LEU A 11 -2.08 -0.91 5.25
C LEU A 11 -2.53 0.03 4.10
N ARG A 12 -3.74 -0.19 3.56
CA ARG A 12 -4.40 0.70 2.61
C ARG A 12 -5.81 1.03 3.06
N ASP A 13 -6.73 0.08 3.04
CA ASP A 13 -8.13 0.29 3.49
C ASP A 13 -8.19 0.67 4.97
N GLY A 14 -7.34 0.01 5.79
CA GLY A 14 -7.22 0.32 7.21
C GLY A 14 -6.75 1.76 7.47
N MET A 15 -6.16 2.45 6.49
CA MET A 15 -5.82 3.87 6.61
C MET A 15 -7.06 4.73 6.88
N HIS A 16 -8.24 4.40 6.33
CA HIS A 16 -9.46 5.18 6.60
C HIS A 16 -9.84 5.16 8.09
N ALA A 17 -9.71 4.00 8.74
CA ALA A 17 -10.05 3.83 10.15
C ALA A 17 -9.16 4.67 11.08
N ILE A 18 -7.91 4.89 10.69
CA ILE A 18 -6.91 5.66 11.45
C ILE A 18 -6.64 7.05 10.86
N ARG A 19 -7.46 7.51 9.91
CA ARG A 19 -7.29 8.82 9.23
C ARG A 19 -5.91 9.00 8.60
N HIS A 20 -5.39 7.95 8.00
CA HIS A 20 -4.13 7.93 7.24
C HIS A 20 -2.90 8.25 8.10
N GLN A 21 -2.95 7.94 9.40
CA GLN A 21 -1.92 8.33 10.38
C GLN A 21 -0.95 7.20 10.76
N TYR A 22 -0.70 6.22 9.90
CA TYR A 22 0.36 5.25 10.16
C TYR A 22 1.72 5.96 10.10
N ASP A 23 2.55 5.77 11.13
CA ASP A 23 3.97 6.11 11.03
C ASP A 23 4.72 5.11 10.14
N LYS A 24 5.80 5.54 9.49
CA LYS A 24 6.65 4.68 8.65
C LYS A 24 7.11 3.41 9.37
N LYS A 25 7.58 3.54 10.62
CA LYS A 25 8.10 2.40 11.37
C LYS A 25 6.98 1.39 11.65
N GLN A 26 5.84 1.87 12.12
CA GLN A 26 4.68 1.05 12.44
C GLN A 26 4.18 0.29 11.19
N LEU A 27 4.08 0.99 10.06
CA LEU A 27 3.65 0.41 8.80
C LEU A 27 4.61 -0.70 8.33
N LYS A 28 5.93 -0.44 8.39
CA LYS A 28 6.96 -1.43 8.03
C LYS A 28 6.92 -2.66 8.94
N GLU A 29 6.78 -2.48 10.26
CA GLU A 29 6.66 -3.58 11.22
C GLU A 29 5.41 -4.45 10.97
N LEU A 30 4.27 -3.83 10.65
CA LEU A 30 3.04 -4.53 10.30
C LEU A 30 3.18 -5.29 8.98
N ALA A 31 3.77 -4.69 7.94
CA ALA A 31 4.02 -5.35 6.65
C ALA A 31 4.86 -6.62 6.82
N ILE A 32 5.95 -6.55 7.59
CA ILE A 32 6.79 -7.72 7.91
C ILE A 32 6.01 -8.78 8.68
N SER A 33 5.11 -8.37 9.58
CA SER A 33 4.30 -9.31 10.36
C SER A 33 3.27 -10.04 9.49
N LEU A 34 2.64 -9.33 8.55
CA LEU A 34 1.73 -9.91 7.55
C LEU A 34 2.47 -10.88 6.61
N ASP A 35 3.66 -10.51 6.15
CA ASP A 35 4.53 -11.36 5.31
C ASP A 35 4.84 -12.69 6.01
N LYS A 36 5.25 -12.62 7.28
CA LYS A 36 5.50 -13.80 8.13
C LYS A 36 4.25 -14.65 8.38
N ALA A 37 3.07 -14.04 8.35
CA ALA A 37 1.79 -14.75 8.48
C ALA A 37 1.40 -15.50 7.20
N GLY A 38 2.10 -15.27 6.08
CA GLY A 38 1.91 -16.00 4.83
C GLY A 38 0.73 -15.50 3.98
N VAL A 39 0.38 -14.22 4.07
CA VAL A 39 -0.57 -13.62 3.11
C VAL A 39 0.09 -13.51 1.73
N ASP A 40 -0.66 -13.73 0.65
CA ASP A 40 -0.08 -13.77 -0.70
C ASP A 40 0.29 -12.35 -1.21
N ALA A 41 -0.34 -11.30 -0.68
CA ALA A 41 -0.01 -9.91 -0.97
C ALA A 41 -0.40 -8.93 0.14
N ILE A 42 0.31 -7.81 0.16
CA ILE A 42 0.13 -6.70 1.11
C ILE A 42 -0.05 -5.42 0.32
N GLU A 43 -1.16 -4.72 0.54
CA GLU A 43 -1.48 -3.46 -0.13
C GLU A 43 -1.10 -2.25 0.72
N ILE A 44 -0.28 -1.36 0.17
CA ILE A 44 0.18 -0.13 0.82
C ILE A 44 -0.12 1.07 -0.09
N ALA A 45 -0.89 2.02 0.44
CA ALA A 45 -1.12 3.36 -0.09
C ALA A 45 -1.96 4.16 0.94
N HIS A 46 -2.22 5.42 0.67
CA HIS A 46 -3.36 6.15 1.23
C HIS A 46 -4.67 5.36 1.02
N GLY A 47 -5.71 5.64 1.82
CA GLY A 47 -6.98 4.91 1.77
C GLY A 47 -7.63 4.93 0.38
N ASP A 48 -7.63 6.10 -0.24
CA ASP A 48 -8.09 6.35 -1.62
C ASP A 48 -7.02 6.06 -2.71
N GLY A 49 -5.99 5.28 -2.38
CA GLY A 49 -4.91 4.92 -3.31
C GLY A 49 -3.84 5.99 -3.46
N LEU A 50 -2.87 5.71 -4.34
CA LEU A 50 -1.72 6.59 -4.60
C LEU A 50 -2.15 8.02 -4.86
N SER A 51 -1.46 8.97 -4.24
CA SER A 51 -1.73 10.41 -4.34
C SER A 51 -3.09 10.83 -3.76
N GLY A 52 -3.74 9.99 -2.95
CA GLY A 52 -5.00 10.31 -2.28
C GLY A 52 -4.88 11.39 -1.20
N GLY A 53 -3.68 11.57 -0.62
CA GLY A 53 -3.41 12.56 0.41
C GLY A 53 -3.73 13.99 -0.04
N SER A 54 -4.85 14.55 0.43
CA SER A 54 -5.41 15.80 -0.09
C SER A 54 -6.41 16.44 0.87
N PHE A 55 -6.90 17.64 0.55
CA PHE A 55 -8.02 18.24 1.31
C PHE A 55 -9.31 17.42 1.25
N ASN A 56 -9.57 16.73 0.13
CA ASN A 56 -10.84 16.05 -0.09
C ASN A 56 -10.92 14.73 0.70
N TYR A 57 -9.77 14.06 0.87
CA TYR A 57 -9.68 12.73 1.45
C TYR A 57 -8.88 12.67 2.76
N GLY A 58 -8.22 13.76 3.13
CA GLY A 58 -7.36 13.86 4.30
C GLY A 58 -5.88 13.73 3.93
N PHE A 59 -5.02 14.41 4.68
CA PHE A 59 -3.57 14.26 4.52
C PHE A 59 -3.07 13.09 5.36
N GLY A 60 -2.21 12.27 4.76
CA GLY A 60 -1.47 11.24 5.48
C GLY A 60 -0.44 11.82 6.44
N ALA A 61 -0.06 11.05 7.46
CA ALA A 61 1.10 11.37 8.29
C ALA A 61 2.40 11.37 7.47
N HIS A 62 2.44 10.61 6.37
CA HIS A 62 3.52 10.54 5.40
C HIS A 62 2.93 10.42 3.99
N THR A 63 3.76 10.62 2.98
CA THR A 63 3.41 10.36 1.57
C THR A 63 3.39 8.85 1.28
N ASP A 64 2.69 8.44 0.21
CA ASP A 64 2.71 7.04 -0.27
C ASP A 64 4.14 6.52 -0.48
N TRP A 65 5.02 7.40 -0.97
CA TRP A 65 6.42 7.10 -1.27
C TRP A 65 7.22 6.78 -0.01
N GLU A 66 6.99 7.56 1.03
CA GLU A 66 7.61 7.40 2.34
C GLU A 66 7.15 6.12 3.04
N TRP A 67 5.90 5.71 2.84
CA TRP A 67 5.40 4.43 3.34
C TRP A 67 5.91 3.23 2.55
N LEU A 68 6.12 3.36 1.23
CA LEU A 68 6.64 2.28 0.39
C LEU A 68 8.17 2.10 0.51
N GLU A 69 8.90 3.16 0.88
CA GLU A 69 10.36 3.18 0.92
C GLU A 69 10.94 2.03 1.77
N GLY A 70 11.76 1.18 1.14
CA GLY A 70 12.45 0.08 1.78
C GLY A 70 11.55 -1.05 2.29
N VAL A 71 10.24 -1.07 1.99
CA VAL A 71 9.36 -2.17 2.38
C VAL A 71 9.65 -3.41 1.54
N ALA A 72 9.82 -3.25 0.22
CA ALA A 72 10.05 -4.36 -0.70
C ALA A 72 11.31 -5.19 -0.36
N GLU A 73 12.30 -4.60 0.29
CA GLU A 73 13.54 -5.25 0.72
C GLU A 73 13.34 -6.20 1.91
N GLU A 74 12.26 -6.03 2.68
CA GLU A 74 11.97 -6.82 3.88
C GLU A 74 10.95 -7.95 3.64
N LEU A 75 10.18 -7.86 2.56
CA LEU A 75 9.17 -8.86 2.23
C LEU A 75 9.83 -10.07 1.58
N ASN A 76 9.62 -11.25 2.15
CA ASN A 76 10.20 -12.50 1.66
C ASN A 76 9.18 -13.41 0.97
N HIS A 77 7.89 -13.11 1.12
CA HIS A 77 6.81 -13.95 0.62
C HIS A 77 5.75 -13.17 -0.16
N ALA A 78 5.17 -12.14 0.46
CA ALA A 78 4.02 -11.42 -0.05
C ALA A 78 4.38 -10.50 -1.23
N VAL A 79 3.49 -10.40 -2.21
CA VAL A 79 3.63 -9.44 -3.30
C VAL A 79 3.24 -8.05 -2.82
N LEU A 80 4.19 -7.11 -2.87
CA LEU A 80 3.91 -5.70 -2.57
C LEU A 80 2.95 -5.12 -3.62
N THR A 81 1.78 -4.69 -3.14
CA THR A 81 0.66 -4.21 -3.95
C THR A 81 0.33 -2.76 -3.61
N THR A 82 -0.23 -2.02 -4.57
CA THR A 82 -0.78 -0.68 -4.34
C THR A 82 -2.13 -0.51 -5.02
N LEU A 83 -2.87 0.54 -4.62
CA LEU A 83 -4.14 0.93 -5.21
C LEU A 83 -3.98 2.24 -5.97
N LEU A 84 -4.59 2.35 -7.15
CA LEU A 84 -4.73 3.63 -7.85
C LEU A 84 -6.15 3.82 -8.37
N LEU A 85 -6.68 5.02 -8.18
CA LEU A 85 -7.94 5.47 -8.76
C LEU A 85 -7.63 6.47 -9.89
N PRO A 86 -8.02 6.18 -11.15
CA PRO A 86 -7.91 7.15 -12.23
C PRO A 86 -8.71 8.42 -11.90
N GLY A 87 -8.05 9.58 -11.99
CA GLY A 87 -8.60 10.86 -11.54
C GLY A 87 -8.05 11.34 -10.19
N ILE A 88 -7.42 10.44 -9.42
CA ILE A 88 -6.62 10.78 -8.23
C ILE A 88 -5.13 10.56 -8.55
N GLY A 89 -4.76 9.32 -8.83
CA GLY A 89 -3.39 8.94 -9.21
C GLY A 89 -3.18 8.94 -10.72
N THR A 90 -1.90 8.92 -11.10
CA THR A 90 -1.43 8.98 -12.49
C THR A 90 -0.53 7.81 -12.87
N ILE A 91 -0.17 7.70 -14.16
CA ILE A 91 0.78 6.69 -14.62
C ILE A 91 2.19 6.95 -14.03
N GLU A 92 2.52 8.21 -13.79
CA GLU A 92 3.76 8.66 -13.17
C GLU A 92 3.87 8.13 -11.74
N ASP A 93 2.75 8.13 -11.02
CA ASP A 93 2.63 7.54 -9.68
C ASP A 93 2.89 6.02 -9.73
N LEU A 94 2.36 5.31 -10.73
CA LEU A 94 2.64 3.88 -10.92
C LEU A 94 4.11 3.60 -11.24
N LYS A 95 4.74 4.43 -12.08
CA LYS A 95 6.17 4.30 -12.39
C LYS A 95 7.01 4.48 -11.12
N LYS A 96 6.63 5.44 -10.26
CA LYS A 96 7.30 5.69 -8.99
C LYS A 96 7.09 4.55 -7.99
N ALA A 97 5.86 4.06 -7.84
CA ALA A 97 5.54 2.90 -7.02
C ALA A 97 6.31 1.65 -7.47
N HIS A 98 6.39 1.41 -8.78
CA HIS A 98 7.16 0.31 -9.35
C HIS A 98 8.66 0.44 -9.06
N ALA A 99 9.23 1.65 -9.12
CA ALA A 99 10.62 1.91 -8.75
C ALA A 99 10.92 1.63 -7.27
N LEU A 100 9.91 1.74 -6.40
CA LEU A 100 9.97 1.39 -4.97
C LEU A 100 9.68 -0.09 -4.69
N GLY A 101 9.51 -0.91 -5.73
CA GLY A 101 9.38 -2.36 -5.59
C GLY A 101 7.95 -2.89 -5.59
N VAL A 102 6.92 -2.05 -5.82
CA VAL A 102 5.55 -2.52 -6.06
C VAL A 102 5.51 -3.39 -7.32
N LYS A 103 4.87 -4.58 -7.23
CA LYS A 103 4.75 -5.54 -8.34
C LYS A 103 3.33 -5.90 -8.73
N SER A 104 2.35 -5.49 -7.93
CA SER A 104 0.92 -5.66 -8.22
C SER A 104 0.21 -4.32 -8.07
N VAL A 105 -0.76 -4.06 -8.94
CA VAL A 105 -1.52 -2.81 -8.94
C VAL A 105 -3.00 -3.14 -9.05
N ARG A 106 -3.80 -2.58 -8.15
CA ARG A 106 -5.26 -2.60 -8.24
C ARG A 106 -5.73 -1.26 -8.76
N ILE A 107 -6.52 -1.30 -9.84
CA ILE A 107 -7.14 -0.12 -10.45
C ILE A 107 -8.62 -0.13 -10.07
N ALA A 108 -9.09 0.94 -9.44
CA ALA A 108 -10.49 1.07 -9.00
C ALA A 108 -11.16 2.31 -9.63
N THR A 109 -12.48 2.28 -9.74
CA THR A 109 -13.33 3.33 -10.32
C THR A 109 -14.47 3.69 -9.38
#